data_AF-A0A3D5CGV6-F1
#
_entry.id   AF-A0A3D5CGV6-F1
#
_cell.length_a   1.000
_cell.length_b   1.000
_cell.length_c   1.000
_cell.angle_alpha   90.00
_cell.angle_beta   90.00
_cell.angle_gamma   90.00
#
_symmetry.space_group_name_H-M   'P 1'
#
loop_
_entity.id
_entity.type
_entity.pdbx_description
1 polymer ?
#
loop_
_entity_poly.entity_id
_entity_poly.type
_entity_poly.pdbx_seq_one_letter_code
_entity_poly.pdbx_strand_id
1 'polypeptide(L)'
;MTSLNTFATREVWFVTGSQNLYGEETLRQVAEQSQAVAAGLSELPIRVVWKPVLKDADSIRRLALEVNARDEVIGIIAWMHTFSPAKMWIGGLDALQKPLLHLHTQANVELPWSEIDFDFMNLNQAAHGDREFGYIQTRLGVPRKTVVGHVSNPA
;
A
#
# COMPACT_ATOMS: atom_id res chain seq x y z
N MET A 1 28.14 -17.66 -15.77
CA MET A 1 27.70 -16.28 -16.05
C MET A 1 26.80 -15.85 -14.91
N THR A 2 27.36 -15.13 -13.93
CA THR A 2 26.58 -14.51 -12.86
C THR A 2 25.69 -13.46 -13.49
N SER A 3 24.38 -13.72 -13.54
CA SER A 3 23.40 -12.69 -13.87
C SER A 3 23.63 -11.54 -12.90
N LEU A 4 24.03 -10.38 -13.42
CA LEU A 4 24.02 -9.14 -12.66
C LEU A 4 22.58 -8.96 -12.16
N ASN A 5 22.37 -9.04 -10.85
CA ASN A 5 21.05 -8.83 -10.27
C ASN A 5 20.60 -7.42 -10.67
N THR A 6 19.74 -7.34 -11.68
CA THR A 6 19.33 -6.10 -12.35
C THR A 6 18.58 -5.17 -11.39
N PHE A 7 18.16 -5.70 -10.24
CA PHE A 7 17.44 -5.00 -9.18
C PHE A 7 18.29 -4.59 -7.99
N ALA A 8 19.60 -4.89 -7.97
CA ALA A 8 20.46 -4.64 -6.80
C ALA A 8 20.49 -3.17 -6.35
N THR A 9 20.28 -2.22 -7.26
CA THR A 9 20.23 -0.77 -6.98
C THR A 9 18.84 -0.17 -7.16
N ARG A 10 17.80 -1.00 -7.28
CA ARG A 10 16.42 -0.57 -7.50
C ARG A 10 15.58 -0.82 -6.25
N GLU A 11 14.56 0.01 -6.10
CA GLU A 11 13.62 -0.07 -5.00
C GLU A 11 12.19 0.00 -5.52
N VAL A 12 11.27 -0.63 -4.79
CA VAL A 12 9.84 -0.41 -4.89
C VAL A 12 9.36 0.10 -3.55
N TRP A 13 8.52 1.13 -3.57
CA TRP A 13 8.00 1.70 -2.32
C TRP A 13 6.68 1.06 -1.94
N PHE A 14 6.60 0.62 -0.69
CA PHE A 14 5.37 0.11 -0.11
C PHE A 14 4.66 1.24 0.63
N VAL A 15 3.45 1.55 0.20
CA VAL A 15 2.69 2.72 0.64
C VAL A 15 1.33 2.28 1.14
N THR A 16 0.93 2.82 2.29
CA THR A 16 -0.31 2.42 2.96
C THR A 16 -1.24 3.60 3.11
N GLY A 17 -2.48 3.41 2.65
CA GLY A 17 -3.55 4.39 2.77
C GLY A 17 -4.33 4.26 4.08
N SER A 18 -4.64 5.42 4.66
CA SER A 18 -5.59 5.57 5.77
C SER A 18 -6.23 6.97 5.72
N GLN A 19 -6.77 7.45 6.84
CA GLN A 19 -7.26 8.82 7.03
C GLN A 19 -7.08 9.28 8.48
N ASN A 20 -6.98 10.59 8.68
CA ASN A 20 -6.78 11.20 10.00
C ASN A 20 -7.94 10.96 11.00
N LEU A 21 -9.13 10.60 10.51
CA LEU A 21 -10.31 10.39 11.37
C LEU A 21 -10.19 9.18 12.32
N TYR A 22 -9.23 8.28 12.10
CA TYR A 22 -9.05 7.09 12.94
C TYR A 22 -8.31 7.34 14.26
N GLY A 23 -7.74 8.53 14.46
CA GLY A 23 -6.97 8.86 15.66
C GLY A 23 -5.56 8.25 15.66
N GLU A 24 -4.68 8.83 16.47
CA GLU A 24 -3.24 8.51 16.45
C GLU A 24 -2.93 7.06 16.87
N GLU A 25 -3.68 6.49 17.82
CA GLU A 25 -3.44 5.12 18.28
C GLU A 25 -3.74 4.10 17.17
N THR A 26 -4.88 4.24 16.47
CA THR A 26 -5.19 3.41 15.31
C THR A 26 -4.15 3.60 14.21
N LEU A 27 -3.70 4.84 13.96
CA LEU A 27 -2.68 5.11 12.95
C LEU A 27 -1.31 4.53 13.29
N ARG A 28 -0.96 4.43 14.58
CA ARG A 28 0.22 3.70 15.06
C ARG A 28 0.11 2.22 14.73
N GLN A 29 -1.04 1.60 15.03
CA GLN A 29 -1.29 0.19 14.71
C GLN A 29 -1.27 -0.09 13.21
N VAL A 30 -1.86 0.80 12.39
CA VAL A 30 -1.76 0.73 10.92
C VAL A 30 -0.30 0.78 10.46
N ALA A 31 0.52 1.66 11.04
CA ALA A 31 1.94 1.74 10.68
C ALA A 31 2.69 0.45 11.03
N GLU A 32 2.44 -0.12 12.21
CA GLU A 32 3.05 -1.37 12.66
C GLU A 32 2.67 -2.56 11.76
N GLN A 33 1.38 -2.72 11.48
CA GLN A 33 0.89 -3.79 10.60
C GLN A 33 1.37 -3.60 9.15
N SER A 34 1.45 -2.35 8.67
CA SER A 34 2.02 -2.01 7.37
C SER A 34 3.50 -2.37 7.25
N GLN A 35 4.31 -2.12 8.29
CA GLN A 35 5.71 -2.53 8.32
C GLN A 35 5.85 -4.05 8.29
N ALA A 36 5.00 -4.78 9.03
CA ALA A 36 5.00 -6.24 9.02
C ALA A 36 4.64 -6.81 7.63
N VAL A 37 3.63 -6.25 6.97
CA VAL A 37 3.24 -6.63 5.61
C VAL A 37 4.37 -6.35 4.61
N ALA A 38 5.01 -5.18 4.69
CA ALA A 38 6.16 -4.84 3.84
C ALA A 38 7.36 -5.77 4.07
N ALA A 39 7.62 -6.14 5.33
CA ALA A 39 8.68 -7.09 5.69
C ALA A 39 8.39 -8.50 5.15
N GLY A 40 7.12 -8.92 5.07
CA GLY A 40 6.72 -10.18 4.44
C GLY A 40 7.06 -10.28 2.95
N LEU A 41 7.44 -9.17 2.30
CA LEU A 41 7.86 -9.11 0.91
C LEU A 41 9.40 -9.11 0.74
N SER A 42 10.16 -9.40 1.79
CA SER A 42 11.63 -9.36 1.78
C SER A 42 12.31 -10.34 0.83
N GLU A 43 11.64 -11.45 0.50
CA GLU A 43 12.16 -12.49 -0.40
C GLU A 43 12.08 -12.11 -1.88
N LEU A 44 11.48 -10.96 -2.21
CA LEU A 44 11.48 -10.45 -3.57
C LEU A 44 12.91 -10.10 -4.02
N PRO A 45 13.26 -10.27 -5.30
CA PRO A 45 14.60 -9.96 -5.82
C PRO A 45 14.92 -8.44 -5.82
N ILE A 46 13.99 -7.60 -5.38
CA ILE A 46 14.07 -6.15 -5.32
C ILE A 46 13.78 -5.67 -3.90
N ARG A 47 14.48 -4.61 -3.48
CA ARG A 47 14.27 -4.02 -2.17
C ARG A 47 12.90 -3.33 -2.08
N VAL A 48 12.09 -3.76 -1.12
CA VAL A 48 10.83 -3.10 -0.76
C VAL A 48 11.11 -2.10 0.37
N VAL A 49 10.77 -0.83 0.15
CA VAL A 49 10.96 0.25 1.13
C VAL A 49 9.62 0.74 1.62
N TRP A 50 9.32 0.45 2.89
CA TRP A 50 8.15 0.98 3.57
C TRP A 50 8.20 2.50 3.69
N LYS A 51 7.03 3.15 3.54
CA LYS A 51 6.85 4.60 3.71
C LYS A 51 5.80 4.90 4.77
N PRO A 52 5.90 6.06 5.46
CA PRO A 52 4.89 6.50 6.42
C PRO A 52 3.47 6.48 5.83
N VAL A 53 2.49 6.15 6.67
CA VAL A 53 1.08 6.04 6.31
C VAL A 53 0.57 7.36 5.71
N LEU A 54 -0.10 7.27 4.56
CA LEU A 54 -0.67 8.41 3.84
C LEU A 54 -2.09 8.64 4.32
N LYS A 55 -2.39 9.88 4.73
CA LYS A 55 -3.61 10.21 5.49
C LYS A 55 -4.45 11.32 4.86
N ASP A 56 -3.92 11.99 3.83
CA ASP A 56 -4.51 13.14 3.17
C ASP A 56 -4.01 13.29 1.72
N ALA A 57 -4.68 14.13 0.94
CA ALA A 57 -4.36 14.33 -0.47
C ALA A 57 -2.95 14.91 -0.73
N ASP A 58 -2.49 15.79 0.17
CA ASP A 58 -1.20 16.46 0.01
C ASP A 58 -0.02 15.51 0.22
N SER A 59 -0.10 14.65 1.23
CA SER A 59 0.88 13.61 1.50
C SER A 59 0.93 12.58 0.36
N ILE A 60 -0.22 12.15 -0.16
CA ILE A 60 -0.30 11.23 -1.29
C ILE A 60 0.33 11.87 -2.54
N ARG A 61 -0.02 13.12 -2.86
CA ARG A 61 0.54 13.82 -4.01
C ARG A 61 2.05 14.06 -3.86
N ARG A 62 2.51 14.44 -2.68
CA ARG A 62 3.95 14.63 -2.41
C ARG A 62 4.73 13.35 -2.60
N LEU A 63 4.21 12.22 -2.10
CA LEU A 63 4.83 10.91 -2.30
C LEU A 63 4.96 10.58 -3.80
N ALA A 64 3.90 10.81 -4.60
CA ALA A 64 3.95 10.54 -6.04
C ALA A 64 5.04 11.36 -6.74
N LEU A 65 5.18 12.65 -6.39
CA LEU A 65 6.25 13.50 -6.91
C LEU A 65 7.64 13.03 -6.48
N GLU A 66 7.78 12.57 -5.23
CA GLU A 66 9.05 12.04 -4.72
C GLU A 66 9.44 10.73 -5.44
N VAL A 67 8.48 9.83 -5.65
CA VAL A 67 8.65 8.59 -6.41
C VAL A 67 9.13 8.87 -7.83
N ASN A 68 8.54 9.87 -8.50
CA ASN A 68 8.91 10.21 -9.87
C ASN A 68 10.33 10.78 -9.96
N ALA A 69 10.75 11.57 -8.97
CA ALA A 69 12.04 12.24 -8.95
C ALA A 69 13.23 11.32 -8.62
N ARG A 70 12.97 10.06 -8.25
CA ARG A 70 14.00 9.09 -7.86
C ARG A 70 14.20 8.05 -8.96
N ASP A 71 15.44 7.92 -9.41
CA ASP A 71 15.81 6.97 -10.46
C ASP A 71 15.86 5.53 -9.91
N GLU A 72 16.29 5.38 -8.65
CA GLU A 72 16.32 4.10 -7.95
C GLU A 72 14.93 3.50 -7.75
N VAL A 73 13.88 4.35 -7.67
CA VAL A 73 12.50 3.91 -7.45
C VAL A 73 11.83 3.59 -8.78
N ILE A 74 11.47 2.32 -8.95
CA ILE A 74 10.92 1.82 -10.22
C ILE A 74 9.40 1.59 -10.18
N GLY A 75 8.75 1.82 -9.05
CA GLY A 75 7.31 1.66 -8.89
C GLY A 75 6.87 1.73 -7.43
N ILE A 76 5.57 1.63 -7.22
CA ILE A 76 4.96 1.55 -5.88
C ILE A 76 4.05 0.34 -5.75
N ILE A 77 3.98 -0.20 -4.53
CA ILE A 77 2.97 -1.14 -4.07
C ILE A 77 2.08 -0.38 -3.10
N ALA A 78 0.80 -0.23 -3.46
CA ALA A 78 -0.18 0.47 -2.64
C ALA A 78 -1.18 -0.51 -2.03
N TRP A 79 -1.48 -0.31 -0.75
CA TRP A 79 -2.46 -1.09 0.02
C TRP A 79 -3.29 -0.16 0.91
N MET A 80 -4.62 -0.26 0.87
CA MET A 80 -5.50 0.48 1.77
C MET A 80 -5.79 -0.37 3.00
N HIS A 81 -5.00 -0.17 4.06
CA HIS A 81 -5.17 -0.92 5.31
C HIS A 81 -6.51 -0.61 5.97
N THR A 82 -6.82 0.67 6.05
CA THR A 82 -8.12 1.18 6.47
C THR A 82 -8.86 1.76 5.27
N PHE A 83 -10.07 2.28 5.48
CA PHE A 83 -10.74 3.07 4.45
C PHE A 83 -9.99 4.40 4.27
N SER A 84 -9.42 4.59 3.09
CA SER A 84 -8.72 5.80 2.67
C SER A 84 -9.50 6.46 1.55
N PRO A 85 -10.34 7.48 1.84
CA PRO A 85 -11.25 8.09 0.89
C PRO A 85 -10.61 8.35 -0.48
N ALA A 86 -11.13 7.70 -1.51
CA ALA A 86 -10.43 7.57 -2.79
C ALA A 86 -10.26 8.91 -3.54
N LYS A 87 -11.08 9.92 -3.21
CA LYS A 87 -10.89 11.30 -3.71
C LYS A 87 -9.53 11.89 -3.34
N MET A 88 -8.96 11.53 -2.18
CA MET A 88 -7.64 12.02 -1.76
C MET A 88 -6.52 11.53 -2.69
N TRP A 89 -6.74 10.38 -3.34
CA TRP A 89 -5.76 9.75 -4.21
C TRP A 89 -5.70 10.34 -5.62
N ILE A 90 -6.71 11.10 -6.06
CA ILE A 90 -6.81 11.61 -7.44
C ILE A 90 -5.55 12.35 -7.84
N GLY A 91 -5.18 13.40 -7.10
CA GLY A 91 -4.03 14.23 -7.45
C GLY A 91 -2.67 13.51 -7.37
N GLY A 92 -2.57 12.46 -6.55
CA GLY A 92 -1.35 11.64 -6.49
C GLY A 92 -1.29 10.60 -7.60
N LEU A 93 -2.41 9.95 -7.92
CA LEU A 93 -2.50 9.01 -9.04
C LEU A 93 -2.30 9.70 -10.39
N ASP A 94 -2.89 10.89 -10.59
CA ASP A 94 -2.69 11.71 -11.80
C ASP A 94 -1.22 12.15 -11.95
N ALA A 95 -0.54 12.41 -10.83
CA ALA A 95 0.86 12.81 -10.83
C ALA A 95 1.84 11.63 -10.97
N LEU A 96 1.43 10.40 -10.64
CA LEU A 96 2.33 9.24 -10.59
C LEU A 96 2.75 8.82 -12.01
N GLN A 97 4.06 8.80 -12.26
CA GLN A 97 4.65 8.44 -13.56
C GLN A 97 5.36 7.07 -13.52
N LYS A 98 5.40 6.43 -12.35
CA LYS A 98 5.99 5.10 -12.15
C LYS A 98 4.89 4.04 -12.03
N PRO A 99 5.15 2.78 -12.40
CA PRO A 99 4.21 1.67 -12.25
C PRO A 99 3.56 1.56 -10.87
N LEU A 100 2.26 1.27 -10.86
CA LEU A 100 1.46 0.98 -9.67
C LEU A 100 1.11 -0.50 -9.60
N LEU A 101 1.44 -1.14 -8.49
CA LEU A 101 0.84 -2.39 -8.05
C LEU A 101 -0.14 -2.10 -6.92
N HIS A 102 -1.39 -2.51 -7.08
CA HIS A 102 -2.39 -2.52 -6.02
C HIS A 102 -2.37 -3.90 -5.36
N LEU A 103 -1.88 -3.96 -4.13
CA LEU A 103 -1.88 -5.18 -3.31
C LEU A 103 -3.13 -5.18 -2.42
N HIS A 104 -4.09 -6.02 -2.77
CA HIS A 104 -5.29 -6.24 -1.98
C HIS A 104 -5.04 -7.39 -0.98
N THR A 105 -4.55 -7.02 0.20
CA THR A 105 -4.16 -7.94 1.29
C THR A 105 -4.84 -7.54 2.60
N GLN A 106 -4.62 -8.33 3.64
CA GLN A 106 -4.96 -8.02 5.02
C GLN A 106 -3.76 -8.33 5.92
N ALA A 107 -3.69 -7.73 7.12
CA ALA A 107 -2.62 -7.96 8.09
C ALA A 107 -2.71 -9.36 8.72
N ASN A 108 -3.92 -9.84 8.98
CA ASN A 108 -4.19 -11.18 9.49
C ASN A 108 -4.52 -12.14 8.35
N VAL A 109 -4.10 -13.41 8.50
CA VAL A 109 -4.52 -14.51 7.61
C VAL A 109 -5.96 -14.93 7.91
N GLU A 110 -6.27 -15.14 9.19
CA GLU A 110 -7.58 -15.59 9.67
C GLU A 110 -8.27 -14.50 10.49
N LEU A 111 -9.60 -14.57 10.56
CA LEU A 111 -10.38 -13.70 11.44
C LEU A 111 -10.33 -14.23 12.88
N PRO A 112 -10.13 -13.37 13.88
CA PRO A 112 -10.13 -13.77 15.29
C PRO A 112 -11.58 -13.95 15.79
N TRP A 113 -12.24 -15.03 15.39
CA TRP A 113 -13.69 -15.22 15.57
C TRP A 113 -14.21 -15.04 17.00
N SER A 114 -13.43 -15.40 18.01
CA SER A 114 -13.81 -15.26 19.42
C SER A 114 -13.56 -13.87 20.01
N GLU A 115 -12.78 -13.02 19.35
CA GLU A 115 -12.28 -11.75 19.88
C GLU A 115 -12.65 -10.54 19.01
N ILE A 116 -13.15 -10.78 17.79
CA ILE A 116 -13.46 -9.73 16.83
C ILE A 116 -14.52 -8.76 17.35
N ASP A 117 -14.18 -7.47 17.34
CA ASP A 117 -15.04 -6.37 17.77
C ASP A 117 -14.94 -5.17 16.81
N PHE A 118 -15.56 -4.05 17.20
CA PHE A 118 -15.54 -2.84 16.36
C PHE A 118 -14.17 -2.17 16.27
N ASP A 119 -13.30 -2.33 17.26
CA ASP A 119 -11.94 -1.79 17.20
C ASP A 119 -11.13 -2.55 16.16
N PHE A 120 -11.23 -3.88 16.15
CA PHE A 120 -10.66 -4.71 15.09
C PHE A 120 -11.21 -4.34 13.71
N MET A 121 -12.53 -4.17 13.58
CA MET A 121 -13.17 -3.85 12.31
C MET A 121 -12.81 -2.45 11.79
N ASN A 122 -12.62 -1.46 12.67
CA ASN A 122 -12.18 -0.12 12.30
C ASN A 122 -10.72 -0.12 11.81
N LEU A 123 -9.88 -0.99 12.35
CA LEU A 123 -8.48 -1.13 11.94
C LEU A 123 -8.31 -1.96 10.65
N ASN A 124 -8.96 -3.12 10.55
CA ASN A 124 -8.69 -4.16 9.55
C ASN A 124 -9.76 -4.18 8.45
N GLN A 125 -9.82 -3.12 7.66
CA GLN A 125 -10.93 -2.88 6.74
C GLN A 125 -10.51 -2.74 5.27
N ALA A 126 -9.39 -3.35 4.91
CA ALA A 126 -8.90 -3.42 3.54
C ALA A 126 -9.92 -4.05 2.58
N ALA A 127 -10.78 -4.96 3.08
CA ALA A 127 -11.86 -5.60 2.32
C ALA A 127 -12.76 -4.61 1.55
N HIS A 128 -13.04 -3.42 2.11
CA HIS A 128 -13.75 -2.35 1.41
C HIS A 128 -12.87 -1.16 1.03
N GLY A 129 -11.84 -0.83 1.82
CA GLY A 129 -10.89 0.24 1.50
C GLY A 129 -10.23 0.05 0.13
N ASP A 130 -9.74 -1.16 -0.15
CA ASP A 130 -9.13 -1.47 -1.44
C ASP A 130 -10.13 -1.49 -2.58
N ARG A 131 -11.43 -1.77 -2.33
CA ARG A 131 -12.46 -1.71 -3.39
C ARG A 131 -12.73 -0.27 -3.81
N GLU A 132 -12.78 0.66 -2.86
CA GLU A 132 -12.91 2.09 -3.17
C GLU A 132 -11.68 2.61 -3.94
N PHE A 133 -10.48 2.21 -3.52
CA PHE A 133 -9.24 2.56 -4.22
C PHE A 133 -9.18 1.94 -5.63
N GLY A 134 -9.63 0.70 -5.79
CA GLY A 134 -9.78 0.06 -7.09
C GLY A 134 -10.76 0.80 -8.01
N TYR A 135 -11.84 1.37 -7.47
CA TYR A 135 -12.76 2.21 -8.23
C TYR A 135 -12.05 3.45 -8.79
N ILE A 136 -11.33 4.22 -7.96
CA ILE A 136 -10.74 5.48 -8.44
C ILE A 136 -9.64 5.24 -9.48
N GLN A 137 -8.83 4.19 -9.30
CA GLN A 137 -7.82 3.81 -10.29
C GLN A 137 -8.47 3.49 -11.65
N THR A 138 -9.62 2.79 -11.66
CA THR A 138 -10.35 2.49 -12.90
C THR A 138 -10.98 3.74 -13.49
N ARG A 139 -11.58 4.60 -12.65
CA ARG A 139 -12.24 5.84 -13.06
C ARG A 139 -11.27 6.81 -13.74
N LEU A 140 -10.02 6.84 -13.31
CA LEU A 140 -8.95 7.67 -13.87
C LEU A 140 -8.19 6.98 -15.02
N GLY A 141 -8.42 5.69 -15.27
CA GLY A 141 -7.70 4.94 -16.29
C GLY A 141 -6.23 4.65 -15.95
N VAL A 142 -5.89 4.55 -14.65
CA VAL A 142 -4.52 4.30 -14.17
C VAL A 142 -4.07 2.89 -14.60
N PRO A 143 -2.98 2.75 -15.38
CA PRO A 143 -2.37 1.46 -15.66
C PRO A 143 -1.86 0.84 -14.37
N ARG A 144 -2.30 -0.37 -14.05
CA ARG A 144 -1.95 -1.04 -12.79
C ARG A 144 -1.89 -2.55 -12.92
N LYS A 145 -1.13 -3.17 -12.01
CA LYS A 145 -1.30 -4.58 -11.65
C LYS A 145 -2.12 -4.67 -10.36
N THR A 146 -3.02 -5.63 -10.27
CA THR A 146 -3.72 -5.95 -9.01
C THR A 146 -3.40 -7.39 -8.62
N VAL A 147 -3.03 -7.59 -7.36
CA VAL A 147 -2.75 -8.90 -6.73
C VAL A 147 -3.61 -8.99 -5.48
N VAL A 148 -4.27 -10.13 -5.28
CA VAL A 148 -5.16 -10.38 -4.14
C VAL A 148 -4.64 -11.58 -3.37
N GLY A 149 -4.52 -11.44 -2.06
CA GLY A 149 -4.06 -12.53 -1.19
C GLY A 149 -3.21 -12.00 -0.04
N HIS A 150 -3.07 -12.82 1.00
CA HIS A 150 -2.16 -12.53 2.11
C HIS A 150 -0.71 -12.62 1.64
N VAL A 151 0.17 -11.73 2.11
CA VAL A 151 1.59 -11.67 1.68
C VAL A 151 2.40 -12.93 1.96
N SER A 152 1.96 -13.78 2.88
CA SER A 152 2.59 -15.07 3.16
C SER A 152 2.16 -16.20 2.21
N ASN A 153 1.22 -15.95 1.28
CA ASN A 153 0.76 -16.97 0.35
C ASN A 153 1.75 -17.08 -0.84
N PRO A 154 2.41 -18.24 -1.04
CA PRO A 154 3.35 -18.42 -2.14
C PRO A 154 2.72 -18.77 -3.49
N ALA A 155 1.41 -19.05 -3.54
CA ALA A 155 0.69 -19.57 -4.70
C ALA A 155 0.10 -18.47 -5.61
#